data_AF-A0A6G3S7U3-F1
#
_entry.id   AF-A0A6G3S7U3-F1
#
_cell.length_a   1.000
_cell.length_b   1.000
_cell.length_c   1.000
_cell.angle_alpha   90.00
_cell.angle_beta   90.00
_cell.angle_gamma   90.00
#
_symmetry.space_group_name_H-M   'P 1'
#
loop_
_entity.id
_entity.type
_entity.pdbx_description
1 polymer ?
#
loop_
_entity_poly.entity_id
_entity_poly.type
_entity_poly.pdbx_seq_one_letter_code
_entity_poly.pdbx_strand_id
1 'polypeptide(L)' 'MTSQDPTATRNLIPAQDGAARRLEMLTLEEAHDLLHLLRLIASEGDELSEEAEWFAIEIAARIPSEN' A
#
# COMPACT_ATOMS: atom_id res chain seq x y z
N MET A 1 -15.34 30.54 -19.77
CA MET A 1 -14.07 29.77 -19.72
C MET A 1 -13.77 29.54 -18.24
N THR A 2 -14.30 28.47 -17.67
CA THR A 2 -14.07 28.08 -16.27
C THR A 2 -12.79 27.25 -16.22
N SER A 3 -11.72 27.84 -15.69
CA SER A 3 -10.49 27.11 -15.36
C SER A 3 -10.82 26.04 -14.33
N GLN A 4 -10.62 24.79 -14.73
CA GLN A 4 -10.63 23.64 -13.84
C GLN A 4 -9.28 23.63 -13.10
N ASP A 5 -9.33 23.74 -11.78
CA ASP A 5 -8.20 23.55 -10.87
C ASP A 5 -7.66 22.10 -11.00
N PRO A 6 -6.37 21.88 -11.33
CA PRO A 6 -5.83 20.52 -11.50
C PRO A 6 -5.38 19.86 -10.20
N THR A 7 -5.64 20.45 -9.03
CA THR A 7 -5.12 19.94 -7.74
C THR A 7 -6.22 19.30 -6.89
N ALA A 8 -7.09 18.50 -7.53
CA ALA A 8 -8.01 17.63 -6.81
C ALA A 8 -7.32 16.28 -6.58
N THR A 9 -6.60 16.21 -5.46
CA THR A 9 -6.49 15.04 -4.59
C THR A 9 -6.06 13.74 -5.29
N ARG A 10 -4.74 13.48 -5.34
CA ARG A 10 -4.24 12.10 -5.38
C ARG A 10 -4.39 11.47 -3.99
N ASN A 11 -5.65 11.41 -3.53
CA ASN A 11 -6.04 10.63 -2.37
C ASN A 11 -6.02 9.18 -2.84
N LEU A 12 -4.86 8.53 -2.74
CA LEU A 12 -4.66 7.12 -3.11
C LEU A 12 -5.30 6.15 -2.11
N ILE A 13 -5.89 6.67 -1.03
CA ILE A 13 -6.73 5.87 -0.16
C ILE A 13 -8.10 5.81 -0.83
N PRO A 14 -8.55 4.63 -1.31
CA PRO A 14 -9.87 4.52 -1.89
C PRO A 14 -10.87 5.00 -0.86
N ALA A 15 -11.72 5.96 -1.24
CA ALA A 15 -12.98 6.14 -0.54
C ALA A 15 -13.58 4.75 -0.44
N GLN A 16 -13.81 4.27 0.79
CA GLN A 16 -14.31 2.91 1.00
C GLN A 16 -15.72 2.82 0.43
N ASP A 17 -15.79 2.59 -0.88
CA ASP A 17 -17.00 2.19 -1.57
C ASP A 17 -17.49 0.94 -0.84
N GLY A 18 -18.73 0.96 -0.36
CA GLY A 18 -19.33 -0.20 0.32
C GLY A 18 -19.38 -1.47 -0.55
N ALA A 19 -18.99 -1.37 -1.82
CA ALA A 19 -18.82 -2.46 -2.78
C ALA A 19 -17.35 -2.93 -2.95
N ALA A 20 -16.37 -2.24 -2.38
CA ALA A 20 -15.01 -2.74 -2.30
C ALA A 20 -15.01 -3.94 -1.35
N ARG A 21 -14.98 -5.15 -1.91
CA ARG A 21 -14.67 -6.35 -1.14
C ARG A 21 -13.40 -6.04 -0.36
N ARG A 22 -13.52 -5.97 0.97
CA ARG A 22 -12.33 -5.99 1.81
C ARG A 22 -11.58 -7.25 1.43
N LEU A 23 -10.33 -7.10 1.04
CA LEU A 23 -9.43 -8.24 0.87
C LEU A 23 -9.55 -9.09 2.13
N GLU A 24 -9.59 -10.41 1.95
CA GLU A 24 -9.54 -11.32 3.09
C GLU A 24 -8.31 -10.97 3.94
N MET A 25 -8.45 -11.09 5.27
CA MET A 25 -7.33 -10.85 6.15
C MET A 25 -6.19 -11.79 5.78
N LEU A 26 -5.01 -11.22 5.51
CA LEU A 26 -3.81 -11.99 5.27
C LEU A 26 -3.49 -12.85 6.50
N THR A 27 -3.08 -14.07 6.25
CA THR A 27 -2.38 -14.88 7.25
C THR A 27 -1.02 -14.26 7.59
N LEU A 28 -0.40 -14.72 8.69
CA LEU A 28 0.91 -14.23 9.09
C LEU A 28 1.97 -14.47 8.00
N GLU A 29 1.97 -15.66 7.42
CA GLU A 29 2.87 -16.05 6.31
C GLU A 29 2.66 -15.15 5.09
N GLU A 30 1.40 -14.97 4.65
CA GLU A 30 1.10 -14.09 3.52
C GLU A 30 1.48 -12.63 3.78
N ALA A 31 1.39 -12.16 5.03
CA ALA A 31 1.83 -10.82 5.38
C ALA A 31 3.35 -10.68 5.28
N HIS A 32 4.12 -11.71 5.68
CA HIS A 32 5.57 -11.74 5.51
C HIS A 32 5.98 -11.80 4.03
N ASP A 33 5.31 -12.61 3.22
CA ASP A 33 5.57 -12.71 1.77
C ASP A 33 5.27 -11.39 1.07
N LEU A 34 4.14 -10.75 1.39
CA LEU A 34 3.80 -9.44 0.85
C LEU A 34 4.81 -8.38 1.26
N LEU A 35 5.26 -8.38 2.53
CA LEU A 35 6.30 -7.48 3.01
C LEU A 35 7.61 -7.68 2.23
N HIS A 36 7.98 -8.93 1.94
CA HIS A 36 9.18 -9.24 1.16
C HIS A 36 9.07 -8.69 -0.27
N LEU A 37 7.93 -8.91 -0.93
CA LEU A 37 7.67 -8.41 -2.27
C LEU A 37 7.73 -6.87 -2.33
N LEU A 38 7.11 -6.17 -1.38
CA LEU A 38 7.14 -4.71 -1.34
C LEU A 38 8.55 -4.15 -1.16
N ARG A 39 9.38 -4.80 -0.34
CA ARG A 39 10.80 -4.43 -0.19
C ARG A 39 11.60 -4.66 -1.46
N LEU A 40 11.30 -5.72 -2.21
CA LEU A 40 11.93 -5.98 -3.49
C LEU A 40 11.60 -4.85 -4.48
N ILE A 41 10.32 -4.50 -4.62
CA ILE A 41 9.87 -3.41 -5.51
C ILE A 41 10.49 -2.08 -5.07
N ALA A 42 10.49 -1.76 -3.78
CA ALA A 42 11.13 -0.55 -3.25
C ALA A 42 12.62 -0.46 -3.57
N SER A 43 13.30 -1.60 -3.71
CA SER A 43 14.73 -1.65 -4.04
C SER A 43 15.04 -1.46 -5.52
N GLU A 44 14.04 -1.62 -6.40
CA GLU A 44 14.22 -1.48 -7.85
C GLU A 44 14.42 -0.01 -8.28
N GLY A 45 13.92 0.96 -7.50
CA GLY A 45 14.12 2.39 -7.76
C GLY A 45 13.22 2.97 -8.86
N ASP A 46 12.21 2.21 -9.29
CA ASP A 46 11.19 2.61 -10.26
C ASP A 46 10.09 3.51 -9.65
N GLU A 47 9.14 3.97 -10.49
CA GLU A 47 8.06 4.92 -10.15
C GLU A 47 7.22 4.53 -8.92
N LEU A 48 7.17 3.23 -8.57
CA LEU A 48 6.39 2.72 -7.44
C LEU A 48 7.22 2.51 -6.16
N SER A 49 8.51 2.82 -6.18
CA SER A 49 9.43 2.45 -5.10
C SER A 49 9.14 3.16 -3.79
N GLU A 50 8.82 4.46 -3.85
CA GLU A 50 8.48 5.25 -2.65
C GLU A 50 7.18 4.76 -2.01
N GLU A 51 6.15 4.50 -2.81
CA GLU A 51 4.89 3.93 -2.33
C GLU A 51 5.10 2.52 -1.77
N ALA A 52 5.88 1.67 -2.44
CA ALA A 52 6.18 0.33 -1.97
C ALA A 52 6.95 0.35 -0.64
N GLU A 53 7.90 1.26 -0.47
CA GLU A 53 8.62 1.46 0.79
C GLU A 53 7.66 1.89 1.91
N TRP A 54 6.78 2.85 1.63
CA TRP A 54 5.78 3.29 2.61
C TRP A 54 4.86 2.13 3.04
N PHE A 55 4.35 1.34 2.10
CA PHE A 55 3.54 0.17 2.41
C PHE A 55 4.32 -0.89 3.19
N ALA A 56 5.60 -1.11 2.86
CA ALA A 56 6.45 -2.06 3.58
C ALA A 56 6.62 -1.65 5.06
N ILE A 57 6.82 -0.35 5.34
CA ILE A 57 6.91 0.18 6.71
C ILE A 57 5.59 -0.05 7.46
N GLU A 58 4.46 0.32 6.85
CA GLU A 58 3.14 0.18 7.47
C GLU A 58 2.80 -1.29 7.75
N ILE A 59 3.07 -2.20 6.83
CA ILE A 59 2.81 -3.63 7.01
C ILE A 59 3.75 -4.22 8.07
N ALA A 60 5.05 -3.90 8.04
CA ALA A 60 6.01 -4.38 9.03
C ALA A 60 5.63 -3.98 10.46
N ALA A 61 5.05 -2.79 10.66
CA ALA A 61 4.57 -2.34 11.96
C ALA A 61 3.34 -3.12 12.48
N ARG A 62 2.62 -3.81 11.60
CA ARG A 62 1.38 -4.56 11.90
C ARG A 62 1.58 -6.06 11.97
N ILE A 63 2.70 -6.58 11.46
CA ILE A 63 3.04 -8.00 11.54
C ILE A 63 3.56 -8.31 12.95
N PRO A 64 2.92 -9.24 13.69
CA PRO A 64 3.45 -9.72 14.95
C PRO A 64 4.84 -10.34 14.75
N SER A 65 5.81 -9.97 15.58
CA SER A 65 7.09 -10.69 15.65
C SER A 65 6.81 -12.15 16.09
N GLU A 66 7.39 -13.13 15.40
CA GLU A 66 7.43 -14.51 15.92
C GLU A 66 8.07 -14.50 17.32
N ASN A 67 7.37 -15.14 18.28
CA ASN A 67 7.80 -15.31 19.67
C ASN A 67 8.40 -16.70 19.88
#